data_AF-A0A2I1BTN0-F1
#
_entry.id   AF-A0A2I1BTN0-F1
#
_cell.length_a   1.000
_cell.length_b   1.000
_cell.length_c   1.000
_cell.angle_alpha   90.00
_cell.angle_beta   90.00
_cell.angle_gamma   90.00
#
_symmetry.space_group_name_H-M   'P 1'
#
loop_
_entity.id
_entity.type
_entity.pdbx_description
1 polymer ?
#
loop_
_entity_poly.entity_id
_entity_poly.type
_entity_poly.pdbx_seq_one_letter_code
_entity_poly.pdbx_strand_id
1 'polypeptide(L)'
;MIRGDDLGESTPDNGWGPRRPTAGRSRKWPTVVLEVGVSQGKSKLEEDARFWLEESEGEVKISPTISVGRRIPEIVLEKWKVRNGKPAMAQKVTVWRQNQDILFDNEALVIEIEDLFLREADNPLEVNIEFDQGSLRRLAENIWLEQGFMEVVRA
;
A
#
# COMPACT_ATOMS: atom_id res chain seq x y z
N MET A 1 -1.15 -17.65 7.42
CA MET A 1 -2.13 -17.12 6.46
C MET A 1 -3.23 -16.49 7.27
N ILE A 2 -3.47 -15.20 7.06
CA ILE A 2 -4.43 -14.38 7.84
C ILE A 2 -5.73 -14.38 7.04
N ARG A 3 -6.86 -14.66 7.69
CA ARG A 3 -8.18 -14.79 7.06
C ARG A 3 -9.16 -13.84 7.75
N GLY A 4 -9.93 -13.10 6.96
CA GLY A 4 -11.12 -12.37 7.44
C GLY A 4 -12.32 -13.31 7.48
N ASP A 5 -13.18 -13.15 8.48
CA ASP A 5 -14.15 -14.21 8.82
C ASP A 5 -15.51 -14.03 8.12
N ASP A 6 -15.84 -12.84 7.57
CA ASP A 6 -17.23 -12.56 7.14
C ASP A 6 -17.49 -12.18 5.66
N LEU A 7 -16.47 -12.11 4.77
CA LEU A 7 -16.67 -11.82 3.33
C LEU A 7 -15.94 -12.76 2.37
N GLY A 8 -15.98 -14.06 2.69
CA GLY A 8 -15.21 -15.07 1.97
C GLY A 8 -13.76 -15.07 2.41
N GLU A 9 -13.03 -16.12 2.05
CA GLU A 9 -11.65 -16.39 2.45
C GLU A 9 -10.64 -15.37 1.89
N SER A 10 -10.86 -14.08 2.08
CA SER A 10 -9.94 -13.04 1.66
C SER A 10 -8.65 -13.24 2.43
N THR A 11 -7.57 -13.38 1.67
CA THR A 11 -6.22 -13.37 2.18
C THR A 11 -5.58 -12.17 1.53
N PRO A 12 -4.98 -11.26 2.31
CA PRO A 12 -4.36 -10.11 1.70
C PRO A 12 -3.22 -10.53 0.77
N ASP A 13 -3.00 -9.77 -0.30
CA ASP A 13 -1.89 -10.03 -1.21
C ASP A 13 -0.55 -10.03 -0.46
N ASN A 14 -0.39 -9.10 0.49
CA ASN A 14 0.75 -9.11 1.41
C ASN A 14 0.44 -8.45 2.75
N GLY A 15 1.28 -8.68 3.75
CA GLY A 15 1.18 -7.99 5.03
C GLY A 15 2.46 -8.10 5.85
N TRP A 16 2.78 -7.03 6.56
CA TRP A 16 3.98 -6.97 7.39
C TRP A 16 3.73 -6.17 8.68
N GLY A 17 4.63 -6.38 9.62
CA GLY A 17 4.58 -5.75 10.94
C GLY A 17 5.77 -6.16 11.81
N PRO A 18 5.77 -5.79 13.09
CA PRO A 18 6.87 -6.07 13.97
C PRO A 18 7.03 -7.59 14.12
N ARG A 19 8.24 -8.10 13.84
CA ARG A 19 8.56 -9.53 14.04
C ARG A 19 8.36 -9.97 15.49
N ARG A 20 8.49 -9.03 16.43
CA ARG A 20 8.21 -9.19 17.86
C ARG A 20 7.14 -8.17 18.26
N PRO A 21 5.84 -8.55 18.22
CA PRO A 21 4.76 -7.68 18.65
C PRO A 21 4.90 -7.30 20.13
N THR A 22 4.32 -6.18 20.51
CA THR A 22 4.17 -5.78 21.92
C THR A 22 3.42 -6.83 22.73
N ALA A 23 3.73 -6.93 24.02
CA ALA A 23 3.11 -7.92 24.90
C ALA A 23 1.58 -7.76 24.91
N GLY A 24 0.86 -8.87 24.78
CA GLY A 24 -0.61 -8.88 24.72
C GLY A 24 -1.22 -8.68 23.33
N ARG A 25 -0.41 -8.31 22.32
CA ARG A 25 -0.91 -8.17 20.95
C ARG A 25 -1.02 -9.52 20.24
N SER A 26 -2.12 -9.70 19.52
CA SER A 26 -2.35 -10.88 18.68
C SER A 26 -1.38 -10.93 17.49
N ARG A 27 -1.02 -12.14 17.06
CA ARG A 27 -0.31 -12.37 15.79
C ARG A 27 -1.25 -12.67 14.63
N LYS A 28 -2.58 -12.64 14.86
CA LYS A 28 -3.58 -12.87 13.81
C LYS A 28 -3.47 -11.83 12.70
N TRP A 29 -3.22 -10.57 13.05
CA TRP A 29 -3.24 -9.44 12.12
C TRP A 29 -1.86 -8.76 12.01
N PRO A 30 -1.40 -8.40 10.81
CA PRO A 30 -0.21 -7.56 10.67
C PRO A 30 -0.58 -6.10 11.00
N THR A 31 0.40 -5.20 11.06
CA THR A 31 0.12 -3.75 11.23
C THR A 31 -0.13 -3.06 9.89
N VAL A 32 0.44 -3.61 8.80
CA VAL A 32 0.23 -3.15 7.43
C VAL A 32 -0.27 -4.29 6.55
N VAL A 33 -1.32 -4.04 5.78
CA VAL A 33 -1.91 -4.98 4.81
C VAL A 33 -1.92 -4.35 3.42
N LEU A 34 -1.29 -4.98 2.44
CA LEU A 34 -1.21 -4.49 1.06
C LEU A 34 -2.19 -5.26 0.17
N GLU A 35 -2.92 -4.52 -0.66
CA GLU A 35 -3.73 -5.05 -1.76
C GLU A 35 -3.29 -4.47 -3.12
N VAL A 36 -3.18 -5.32 -4.13
CA VAL A 36 -2.73 -4.94 -5.48
C VAL A 36 -3.72 -5.44 -6.53
N GLY A 37 -4.28 -4.50 -7.29
CA GLY A 37 -5.27 -4.82 -8.32
C GLY A 37 -4.82 -4.39 -9.72
N VAL A 38 -4.75 -5.34 -10.65
CA VAL A 38 -4.68 -5.05 -12.09
C VAL A 38 -6.10 -5.13 -12.66
N SER A 39 -6.62 -4.02 -13.19
CA SER A 39 -7.98 -3.92 -13.77
C SER A 39 -9.18 -4.20 -12.85
N GLN A 40 -8.98 -4.45 -11.56
CA GLN A 40 -10.06 -4.36 -10.60
C GLN A 40 -10.57 -2.92 -10.54
N GLY A 41 -11.88 -2.73 -10.44
CA GLY A 41 -12.46 -1.41 -10.26
C GLY A 41 -11.88 -0.80 -8.98
N LYS A 42 -11.48 0.48 -9.04
CA LYS A 42 -10.96 1.23 -7.89
C LYS A 42 -11.77 0.98 -6.62
N SER A 43 -13.10 0.90 -6.76
CA SER A 43 -14.04 0.60 -5.67
C SER A 43 -13.74 -0.71 -4.91
N LYS A 44 -13.26 -1.76 -5.59
CA LYS A 44 -12.97 -3.04 -4.93
C LYS A 44 -11.74 -2.95 -4.02
N LEU A 45 -10.67 -2.32 -4.49
CA LEU A 45 -9.48 -2.08 -3.67
C LEU A 45 -9.80 -1.17 -2.48
N GLU A 46 -10.66 -0.16 -2.67
CA GLU A 46 -11.14 0.67 -1.57
C GLU A 46 -11.96 -0.15 -0.55
N GLU A 47 -12.87 -1.01 -1.01
CA GLU A 47 -13.62 -1.93 -0.14
C GLU A 47 -12.70 -2.86 0.65
N ASP A 48 -11.71 -3.47 -0.01
CA ASP A 48 -10.75 -4.38 0.63
C ASP A 48 -9.89 -3.64 1.66
N ALA A 49 -9.43 -2.43 1.33
CA ALA A 49 -8.66 -1.61 2.25
C ALA A 49 -9.45 -1.24 3.52
N ARG A 50 -10.73 -0.87 3.34
CA ARG A 50 -11.63 -0.57 4.46
C ARG A 50 -11.92 -1.80 5.29
N PHE A 51 -12.17 -2.94 4.64
CA PHE A 51 -12.43 -4.22 5.29
C PHE A 51 -11.31 -4.58 6.28
N TRP A 52 -10.04 -4.54 5.86
CA TRP A 52 -8.93 -4.88 6.77
C TRP A 52 -8.81 -3.95 7.98
N LEU A 53 -9.12 -2.67 7.81
CA LEU A 53 -9.09 -1.69 8.89
C LEU A 53 -10.25 -1.88 9.89
N GLU A 54 -11.41 -2.33 9.41
CA GLU A 54 -12.60 -2.60 10.23
C GLU A 54 -12.52 -3.97 10.92
N GLU A 55 -12.29 -5.03 10.14
CA GLU A 55 -12.29 -6.43 10.58
C GLU A 55 -11.18 -6.74 11.59
N SER A 56 -10.06 -6.04 11.50
CA SER A 56 -8.94 -6.24 12.42
C SER A 56 -9.16 -5.60 13.80
N GLU A 57 -10.28 -4.90 14.00
CA GLU A 57 -10.60 -4.17 15.24
C GLU A 57 -9.47 -3.22 15.67
N GLY A 58 -8.83 -2.57 14.68
CA GLY A 58 -7.72 -1.64 14.91
C GLY A 58 -6.36 -2.30 15.05
N GLU A 59 -6.23 -3.62 14.85
CA GLU A 59 -4.91 -4.25 14.79
C GLU A 59 -4.15 -3.84 13.52
N VAL A 60 -4.80 -3.81 12.36
CA VAL A 60 -4.23 -3.21 11.14
C VAL A 60 -4.28 -1.69 11.27
N LYS A 61 -3.14 -1.04 11.08
CA LYS A 61 -3.00 0.43 11.19
C LYS A 61 -3.04 1.11 9.85
N ILE A 62 -2.51 0.46 8.82
CA ILE A 62 -2.44 0.97 7.46
C ILE A 62 -2.84 -0.13 6.48
N SER A 63 -3.68 0.21 5.51
CA SER A 63 -4.03 -0.68 4.40
C SER A 63 -3.69 -0.01 3.06
N PRO A 64 -2.45 -0.14 2.54
CA PRO A 64 -2.10 0.43 1.25
C PRO A 64 -2.75 -0.34 0.10
N THR A 65 -3.17 0.38 -0.93
CA THR A 65 -3.63 -0.21 -2.20
C THR A 65 -2.75 0.25 -3.34
N ILE A 66 -2.55 -0.63 -4.32
CA ILE A 66 -1.90 -0.32 -5.59
C ILE A 66 -2.84 -0.72 -6.71
N SER A 67 -3.42 0.27 -7.40
CA SER A 67 -4.20 0.06 -8.61
C SER A 67 -3.33 0.26 -9.83
N VAL A 68 -3.28 -0.76 -10.71
CA VAL A 68 -2.51 -0.71 -11.96
C VAL A 68 -3.47 -0.63 -13.14
N GLY A 69 -3.32 0.43 -13.92
CA GLY A 69 -4.02 0.64 -15.18
C GLY A 69 -3.67 -0.44 -16.20
N ARG A 70 -4.68 -1.13 -16.74
CA ARG A 70 -4.46 -2.20 -17.72
C ARG A 70 -4.26 -1.70 -19.15
N ARG A 71 -4.88 -0.56 -19.47
CA ARG A 71 -4.92 0.00 -20.84
C ARG A 71 -4.11 1.29 -20.98
N ILE A 72 -3.74 1.88 -19.86
CA ILE A 72 -2.96 3.11 -19.79
C ILE A 72 -1.83 2.89 -18.77
N PRO A 73 -0.65 3.49 -19.00
CA PRO A 73 0.47 3.44 -18.06
C PRO A 73 0.21 4.39 -16.89
N GLU A 74 -0.68 4.00 -16.00
CA GLU A 74 -1.05 4.70 -14.78
C GLU A 74 -1.06 3.73 -13.61
N ILE A 75 -0.51 4.16 -12.48
CA ILE A 75 -0.50 3.43 -11.22
C ILE A 75 -0.97 4.39 -10.13
N VAL A 76 -1.96 3.99 -9.35
CA VAL A 76 -2.47 4.75 -8.22
C VAL A 76 -2.16 4.01 -6.94
N LEU A 77 -1.45 4.67 -6.04
CA LEU A 77 -1.19 4.18 -4.70
C LEU A 77 -2.05 4.99 -3.72
N GLU A 78 -2.76 4.31 -2.82
CA GLU A 78 -3.51 4.96 -1.76
C GLU A 78 -3.10 4.39 -0.41
N LYS A 79 -3.02 5.25 0.59
CA LYS A 79 -2.82 4.88 1.98
C LYS A 79 -4.15 5.03 2.72
N TRP A 80 -4.69 3.94 3.24
CA TRP A 80 -5.91 3.98 4.07
C TRP A 80 -5.56 3.81 5.54
N LYS A 81 -6.23 4.58 6.41
CA LYS A 81 -6.11 4.51 7.88
C LYS A 81 -7.48 4.71 8.53
N VAL A 82 -7.61 4.27 9.79
CA VAL A 82 -8.74 4.70 10.62
C VAL A 82 -8.53 6.15 11.05
N ARG A 83 -9.47 7.04 10.72
CA ARG A 83 -9.54 8.43 11.19
C ARG A 83 -10.92 8.70 11.75
N ASN A 84 -10.99 9.30 12.94
CA ASN A 84 -12.26 9.56 13.64
C ASN A 84 -13.15 8.30 13.73
N GLY A 85 -12.54 7.15 14.00
CA GLY A 85 -13.24 5.86 14.15
C GLY A 85 -13.73 5.21 12.87
N LYS A 86 -13.37 5.72 11.68
CA LYS A 86 -13.75 5.13 10.39
C LYS A 86 -12.57 5.02 9.43
N PRO A 87 -12.50 4.00 8.57
CA PRO A 87 -11.53 3.96 7.48
C PRO A 87 -11.70 5.15 6.53
N ALA A 88 -10.59 5.80 6.21
CA ALA A 88 -10.52 6.90 5.26
C ALA A 88 -9.17 6.89 4.51
N MET A 89 -9.19 7.33 3.26
CA MET A 89 -7.99 7.57 2.47
C MET A 89 -7.20 8.72 3.10
N ALA A 90 -6.00 8.42 3.60
CA ALA A 90 -5.12 9.36 4.26
C ALA A 90 -4.16 10.04 3.28
N GLN A 91 -3.77 9.34 2.22
CA GLN A 91 -2.83 9.83 1.20
C GLN A 91 -3.11 9.13 -0.14
N LYS A 92 -2.82 9.81 -1.25
CA LYS A 92 -2.87 9.26 -2.60
C LYS A 92 -1.67 9.75 -3.41
N VAL A 93 -1.05 8.86 -4.17
CA VAL A 93 -0.03 9.18 -5.16
C VAL A 93 -0.39 8.50 -6.47
N THR A 94 -0.41 9.27 -7.55
CA THR A 94 -0.62 8.78 -8.91
C THR A 94 0.70 8.91 -9.67
N VAL A 95 1.12 7.81 -10.29
CA VAL A 95 2.27 7.74 -11.18
C VAL A 95 1.76 7.42 -12.57
N TRP A 96 2.09 8.23 -13.56
CA TRP A 96 1.66 7.96 -14.94
C TRP A 96 2.75 8.30 -15.94
N ARG A 97 2.65 7.66 -17.11
CA ARG A 97 3.54 7.93 -18.23
C ARG A 97 2.85 8.80 -19.25
N GLN A 98 3.53 9.85 -19.67
CA GLN A 98 3.14 10.70 -20.79
C GLN A 98 4.31 10.76 -21.75
N ASN A 99 4.14 10.25 -22.98
CA ASN A 99 5.23 10.06 -23.93
C ASN A 99 6.37 9.24 -23.31
N GLN A 100 7.58 9.79 -23.20
CA GLN A 100 8.73 9.12 -22.58
C GLN A 100 8.92 9.50 -21.10
N ASP A 101 8.14 10.45 -20.59
CA ASP A 101 8.29 10.97 -19.24
C ASP A 101 7.40 10.20 -18.25
N ILE A 102 7.93 10.03 -17.04
CA ILE A 102 7.21 9.48 -15.88
C ILE A 102 6.93 10.64 -14.94
N LEU A 103 5.65 10.85 -14.67
CA LEU A 103 5.09 11.98 -13.93
C LEU A 103 4.41 11.49 -12.63
N PHE A 104 4.28 12.42 -11.69
CA PHE A 104 3.76 12.20 -10.33
C PHE A 104 2.86 13.36 -9.92
N ASP A 105 1.77 13.10 -9.20
CA ASP A 105 0.84 14.15 -8.75
C ASP A 105 1.18 14.69 -7.34
N ASN A 106 1.92 13.93 -6.54
CA ASN A 106 2.24 14.21 -5.15
C ASN A 106 3.65 13.73 -4.79
N GLU A 107 4.06 14.05 -3.56
CA GLU A 107 5.29 13.56 -2.95
C GLU A 107 5.23 12.04 -2.65
N ALA A 108 6.19 11.55 -1.84
CA ALA A 108 6.31 10.16 -1.44
C ALA A 108 5.06 9.65 -0.69
N LEU A 109 4.69 8.38 -0.90
CA LEU A 109 3.77 7.70 0.03
C LEU A 109 4.56 7.28 1.27
N VAL A 110 4.07 7.64 2.45
CA VAL A 110 4.81 7.42 3.70
C VAL A 110 4.11 6.35 4.53
N ILE A 111 4.87 5.37 5.04
CA ILE A 111 4.45 4.46 6.10
C ILE A 111 5.16 4.90 7.38
N GLU A 112 4.39 5.36 8.35
CA GLU A 112 4.91 5.88 9.59
C GLU A 112 5.46 4.75 10.49
N ILE A 113 6.63 4.98 11.11
CA ILE A 113 7.23 4.02 12.05
C ILE A 113 6.26 3.69 13.19
N GLU A 114 5.54 4.69 13.68
CA GLU A 114 4.57 4.53 14.78
C GLU A 114 3.44 3.57 14.43
N ASP A 115 2.93 3.60 13.20
CA ASP A 115 1.88 2.69 12.76
C ASP A 115 2.43 1.29 12.48
N LEU A 116 3.63 1.21 11.90
CA LEU A 116 4.26 -0.06 11.56
C LEU A 116 4.74 -0.81 12.80
N PHE A 117 5.42 -0.13 13.72
CA PHE A 117 6.06 -0.71 14.90
C PHE A 117 5.24 -0.58 16.18
N LEU A 118 4.16 0.21 16.19
CA LEU A 118 3.28 0.45 17.35
C LEU A 118 3.99 1.12 18.52
N ARG A 119 5.02 1.91 18.22
CA ARG A 119 5.80 2.69 19.17
C ARG A 119 6.46 3.87 18.45
N GLU A 120 6.80 4.89 19.21
CA GLU A 120 7.63 5.98 18.71
C GLU A 120 9.01 5.48 18.27
N ALA A 121 9.63 6.24 17.38
CA ALA A 121 11.01 6.04 16.98
C ALA A 121 11.93 6.22 18.20
N ASP A 122 12.79 5.24 18.45
CA ASP A 122 13.65 5.22 19.65
C ASP A 122 14.99 5.94 19.41
N ASN A 123 15.35 6.13 18.14
CA ASN A 123 16.57 6.82 17.77
C ASN A 123 16.44 7.49 16.39
N PRO A 124 17.32 8.45 16.05
CA PRO A 124 17.22 9.22 14.81
C PRO A 124 17.37 8.41 13.50
N LEU A 125 17.82 7.15 13.56
CA LEU A 125 17.93 6.27 12.39
C LEU A 125 16.63 5.51 12.12
N GLU A 126 15.71 5.46 13.09
CA GLU A 126 14.36 4.94 12.86
C GLU A 126 13.50 6.02 12.20
N VAL A 127 13.49 5.98 10.87
CA VAL A 127 12.75 6.91 10.04
C VAL A 127 11.58 6.23 9.35
N ASN A 128 10.59 7.01 8.95
CA ASN A 128 9.46 6.52 8.18
C ASN A 128 9.92 5.81 6.91
N ILE A 129 9.14 4.82 6.46
CA ILE A 129 9.39 4.19 5.17
C ILE A 129 8.75 5.09 4.10
N GLU A 130 9.57 5.64 3.23
CA GLU A 130 9.13 6.52 2.16
C GLU A 130 9.19 5.79 0.82
N PHE A 131 8.05 5.67 0.15
CA PHE A 131 7.98 5.37 -1.27
C PHE A 131 8.20 6.67 -2.02
N ASP A 132 9.46 7.11 -2.07
CA ASP A 132 9.91 8.30 -2.77
C ASP A 132 9.73 8.20 -4.29
N GLN A 133 9.89 9.32 -5.01
CA GLN A 133 9.77 9.33 -6.47
C GLN A 133 10.75 8.36 -7.15
N GLY A 134 11.94 8.13 -6.57
CA GLY A 134 12.90 7.16 -7.10
C GLY A 134 12.38 5.73 -7.02
N SER A 135 11.79 5.34 -5.89
CA SER A 135 11.20 4.01 -5.67
C SER A 135 9.92 3.83 -6.48
N LEU A 136 9.06 4.85 -6.52
CA LEU A 136 7.84 4.86 -7.32
C LEU A 136 8.16 4.77 -8.81
N ARG A 137 9.19 5.48 -9.29
CA ARG A 137 9.70 5.36 -10.66
C ARG A 137 10.13 3.93 -10.97
N ARG A 138 10.98 3.32 -10.14
CA ARG A 138 11.44 1.94 -10.34
C ARG A 138 10.27 0.94 -10.35
N LEU A 139 9.30 1.11 -9.46
CA LEU A 139 8.09 0.31 -9.44
C LEU A 139 7.31 0.44 -10.75
N ALA A 140 7.09 1.68 -11.21
CA ALA A 140 6.35 1.97 -12.42
C ALA A 140 7.05 1.44 -13.68
N GLU A 141 8.36 1.63 -13.80
CA GLU A 141 9.16 1.11 -14.91
C GLU A 141 9.06 -0.42 -14.98
N ASN A 142 9.23 -1.13 -13.86
CA ASN A 142 9.11 -2.59 -13.82
C ASN A 142 7.71 -3.04 -14.27
N ILE A 143 6.65 -2.41 -13.77
CA ILE A 143 5.27 -2.76 -14.14
C ILE A 143 5.02 -2.47 -15.63
N TRP A 144 5.44 -1.32 -16.13
CA TRP A 144 5.18 -0.91 -17.51
C TRP A 144 6.03 -1.63 -18.54
N LEU A 145 7.21 -2.11 -18.16
CA LEU A 145 7.99 -3.05 -18.97
C LEU A 145 7.23 -4.38 -19.13
N GLU A 146 6.70 -4.94 -18.04
CA GLU A 146 5.88 -6.17 -18.09
C GLU A 146 4.57 -5.97 -18.87
N GLN A 147 3.98 -4.77 -18.81
CA GLN A 147 2.77 -4.44 -19.59
C GLN A 147 3.06 -4.07 -21.06
N GLY A 148 4.32 -3.93 -21.47
CA GLY A 148 4.71 -3.50 -22.82
C GLY A 148 4.45 -2.02 -23.12
N PHE A 149 4.24 -1.18 -22.09
CA PHE A 149 4.19 0.27 -22.24
C PHE A 149 5.57 0.91 -22.32
N MET A 150 6.63 0.16 -21.97
CA MET A 150 8.03 0.53 -22.10
C MET A 150 8.81 -0.59 -22.79
N GLU A 151 9.90 -0.22 -23.47
CA GLU A 151 10.85 -1.16 -24.05
C GLU A 151 12.16 -1.12 -23.29
N VAL A 152 12.82 -2.27 -23.15
CA VAL A 152 14.19 -2.33 -22.64
C VAL A 152 15.10 -1.70 -23.69
N VAL A 153 15.64 -0.51 -23.41
CA VAL A 153 16.69 0.07 -24.25
C VAL A 153 17.94 -0.77 -24.04
N ARG A 154 18.23 -1.66 -24.99
CA ARG A 154 19.52 -2.35 -25.05
C ARG A 154 20.57 -1.33 -25.51
N ALA A 155 21.55 -1.09 -24.66
CA ALA A 155 22.76 -0.35 -25.01
C ALA A 155 23.68 -1.19 -25.92
#